data_AF-A0A972KIB6-F1
#
_entry.id   AF-A0A972KIB6-F1
#
_cell.length_a   1.000
_cell.length_b   1.000
_cell.length_c   1.000
_cell.angle_alpha   90.00
_cell.angle_beta   90.00
_cell.angle_gamma   90.00
#
_symmetry.space_group_name_H-M   'P 1'
#
loop_
_entity.id
_entity.type
_entity.pdbx_description
1 polymer ?
#
loop_
_entity_poly.entity_id
_entity_poly.type
_entity_poly.pdbx_seq_one_letter_code
_entity_poly.pdbx_strand_id
1 'polypeptide(L)'
;MFRGIGICLIFLLLASPAATVAQTEIIPLQVDHAIFKADTQHAFIEIYLAFPQDRFEYQVRDTLQYSTFNILYRIYQGEEIIKEHKKEFENTLKRDQEIPAGRQFLDAQIFKLPAGVYKMFIRVEDKQSGRFGEYMFETTVPQFSDTALTLSDIELCSRIFKNQTGTAFSKNQLTPIPNPGCIYGIQLPVVFYYAEVYNLTYTPDQETHYEVQVVITNRDGEIIREYPPRQRRTPGTSAVIAGGRNVLALQPGTYFLKLRVTDLPTGQSVVKMKRFVLFKPTKKPETPVAVSSQERSNLLLSYYERLSEAQMDREFEMSKYIATKEEIKIYKTLNEEGKRKFLAEFWTRRDPDPTTPENEFRKDYFDRLNFANAQWTNSRKEGWQTDRGRVLLLYGRPSEIERHIMRVDLKPYEIWYYNDLEGGVYFVFADLEGFGEFQLLHSTYSKEIHQPNWKSLVSPLKRDGEEEDELFINFPR
;
A
#
# COMPACT_ATOMS: atom_id res chain seq x y z
N MET A 1 -30.88 -3.82 -24.38
CA MET A 1 -32.20 -3.68 -23.75
C MET A 1 -31.97 -3.63 -22.26
N PHE A 2 -32.17 -2.46 -21.64
CA PHE A 2 -31.87 -2.16 -20.24
C PHE A 2 -32.69 -3.02 -19.27
N ARG A 3 -32.07 -3.49 -18.18
CA ARG A 3 -32.53 -3.33 -16.77
C ARG A 3 -31.75 -4.23 -15.81
N GLY A 4 -31.37 -3.66 -14.67
CA GLY A 4 -30.75 -4.37 -13.54
C GLY A 4 -30.07 -3.40 -12.57
N ILE A 5 -30.78 -2.37 -12.13
CA ILE A 5 -30.33 -1.44 -11.08
C ILE A 5 -30.46 -2.18 -9.75
N GLY A 6 -29.33 -2.39 -9.06
CA GLY A 6 -29.31 -2.89 -7.69
C GLY A 6 -29.90 -1.83 -6.76
N ILE A 7 -31.10 -2.09 -6.24
CA ILE A 7 -31.77 -1.28 -5.22
C ILE A 7 -31.12 -1.60 -3.87
N CYS A 8 -30.60 -0.57 -3.21
CA CYS A 8 -30.16 -0.63 -1.82
C CYS A 8 -31.41 -0.64 -0.93
N LEU A 9 -31.78 -1.81 -0.39
CA LEU A 9 -32.87 -1.93 0.59
C LEU A 9 -32.36 -1.51 1.97
N ILE A 10 -32.74 -0.30 2.38
CA ILE A 10 -32.56 0.20 3.74
C ILE A 10 -33.62 -0.49 4.62
N PHE A 11 -33.17 -1.37 5.53
CA PHE A 11 -34.03 -1.84 6.63
C PHE A 11 -34.23 -0.71 7.64
N LEU A 12 -35.50 -0.34 7.84
CA LEU A 12 -35.95 0.57 8.90
C LEU A 12 -35.84 -0.17 10.24
N LEU A 13 -34.78 0.11 11.01
CA LEU A 13 -34.63 -0.35 12.39
C LEU A 13 -35.31 0.66 13.32
N LEU A 14 -36.33 0.20 14.03
CA LEU A 14 -37.00 0.92 15.11
C LEU A 14 -35.98 1.37 16.15
N ALA A 15 -36.04 2.67 16.47
CA ALA A 15 -35.10 3.35 17.34
C ALA A 15 -35.19 2.87 18.81
N SER A 16 -34.06 2.43 19.34
CA SER A 16 -33.76 2.46 20.78
C SER A 16 -32.71 3.56 21.00
N PRO A 17 -32.87 4.44 22.01
CA PRO A 17 -31.89 5.47 22.30
C PRO A 17 -30.75 4.90 23.15
N ALA A 18 -29.54 5.43 22.92
CA ALA A 18 -28.26 5.07 23.55
C ALA A 18 -27.53 3.85 22.95
N ALA A 19 -26.99 4.04 21.75
CA ALA A 19 -25.70 3.49 21.39
C ALA A 19 -24.86 4.62 20.82
N THR A 20 -23.81 5.01 21.55
CA THR A 20 -22.72 5.84 21.04
C THR A 20 -22.20 5.14 19.78
N VAL A 21 -22.42 5.73 18.60
CA VAL A 21 -21.89 5.17 17.36
C VAL A 21 -20.38 5.37 17.39
N ALA A 22 -19.66 4.36 17.91
CA ALA A 22 -18.23 4.24 17.69
C ALA A 22 -18.01 4.20 16.18
N GLN A 23 -17.31 5.21 15.65
CA GLN A 23 -16.94 5.29 14.25
C GLN A 23 -16.04 4.08 13.96
N THR A 24 -16.62 2.99 13.45
CA THR A 24 -15.90 1.72 13.27
C THR A 24 -14.91 1.91 12.13
N GLU A 25 -13.61 1.96 12.44
CA GLU A 25 -12.56 1.95 11.42
C GLU A 25 -12.61 0.60 10.68
N ILE A 26 -13.12 0.59 9.45
CA ILE A 26 -13.28 -0.62 8.63
C ILE A 26 -11.92 -1.04 8.04
N ILE A 27 -11.65 -2.34 8.02
CA ILE A 27 -10.50 -2.91 7.32
C ILE A 27 -10.86 -3.03 5.82
N PRO A 28 -10.22 -2.28 4.90
CA PRO A 28 -10.56 -2.35 3.49
C PRO A 28 -10.10 -3.67 2.89
N LEU A 29 -11.02 -4.43 2.31
CA LEU A 29 -10.75 -5.71 1.67
C LEU A 29 -10.67 -5.54 0.15
N GLN A 30 -9.65 -6.14 -0.46
CA GLN A 30 -9.57 -6.37 -1.89
C GLN A 30 -9.81 -7.84 -2.14
N VAL A 31 -10.83 -8.16 -2.95
CA VAL A 31 -11.21 -9.53 -3.24
C VAL A 31 -11.35 -9.72 -4.73
N ASP A 32 -10.75 -10.80 -5.23
CA ASP A 32 -11.00 -11.32 -6.57
C ASP A 32 -11.17 -12.84 -6.52
N HIS A 33 -11.66 -13.43 -7.61
CA HIS A 33 -11.75 -14.88 -7.74
C HIS A 33 -11.47 -15.36 -9.16
N ALA A 34 -11.10 -16.64 -9.27
CA ALA A 34 -11.01 -17.36 -10.54
C ALA A 34 -11.56 -18.78 -10.39
N ILE A 35 -12.20 -19.29 -11.44
CA ILE A 35 -12.81 -20.61 -11.47
C ILE A 35 -12.04 -21.53 -12.42
N PHE A 36 -11.66 -22.70 -11.91
CA PHE A 36 -10.89 -23.73 -12.61
C PHE A 36 -11.68 -25.04 -12.66
N LYS A 37 -11.44 -25.86 -13.70
CA LYS A 37 -12.12 -27.15 -13.82
C LYS A 37 -11.61 -28.08 -12.71
N ALA A 38 -12.53 -28.74 -12.00
CA ALA A 38 -12.19 -29.78 -11.03
C ALA A 38 -12.48 -31.17 -11.60
N ASP A 39 -13.75 -31.41 -11.94
CA ASP A 39 -14.23 -32.62 -12.59
C ASP A 39 -15.46 -32.30 -13.46
N THR A 40 -16.22 -33.33 -13.84
CA THR A 40 -17.38 -33.21 -14.75
C THR A 40 -18.60 -32.54 -14.11
N GLN A 41 -18.67 -32.51 -12.77
CA GLN A 41 -19.80 -31.96 -12.01
C GLN A 41 -19.41 -30.77 -11.14
N HIS A 42 -18.11 -30.55 -10.90
CA HIS A 42 -17.61 -29.53 -10.01
C HIS A 42 -16.52 -28.67 -10.64
N ALA A 43 -16.40 -27.46 -10.11
CA ALA A 43 -15.28 -26.57 -10.35
C ALA A 43 -14.61 -26.18 -9.03
N PHE A 44 -13.34 -25.79 -9.12
CA PHE A 44 -12.66 -25.09 -8.05
C PHE A 44 -12.90 -23.60 -8.22
N ILE A 45 -13.54 -22.95 -7.25
CA ILE A 45 -13.47 -21.51 -7.10
C ILE A 45 -12.33 -21.18 -6.14
N GLU A 46 -11.44 -20.34 -6.59
CA GLU A 46 -10.40 -19.77 -5.76
C GLU A 46 -10.72 -18.31 -5.47
N ILE A 47 -10.74 -17.97 -4.19
CA ILE A 47 -10.98 -16.62 -3.70
C ILE A 47 -9.65 -16.07 -3.21
N TYR A 48 -9.24 -14.93 -3.76
CA TYR A 48 -8.03 -14.21 -3.41
C TYR A 48 -8.40 -12.99 -2.59
N LEU A 49 -7.74 -12.82 -1.45
CA LEU A 49 -8.04 -11.76 -0.50
C LEU A 49 -6.76 -11.01 -0.15
N ALA A 50 -6.80 -9.69 -0.26
CA ALA A 50 -5.76 -8.81 0.26
C ALA A 50 -6.35 -7.72 1.16
N PHE A 51 -5.60 -7.37 2.20
CA PHE A 51 -5.95 -6.26 3.10
C PHE A 51 -4.70 -5.69 3.77
N PRO A 52 -4.70 -4.41 4.15
CA PRO A 52 -3.55 -3.75 4.73
C PRO A 52 -3.29 -4.21 6.18
N GLN A 53 -2.04 -4.54 6.49
CA GLN A 53 -1.63 -5.02 7.83
C GLN A 53 -1.49 -3.88 8.85
N ASP A 54 -1.25 -2.64 8.39
CA ASP A 54 -1.15 -1.44 9.23
C ASP A 54 -2.48 -1.02 9.89
N ARG A 55 -3.58 -1.71 9.56
CA ARG A 55 -4.92 -1.53 10.16
C ARG A 55 -5.22 -2.47 11.33
N PHE A 56 -4.25 -3.28 11.75
CA PHE A 56 -4.42 -4.22 12.86
C PHE A 56 -3.77 -3.69 14.13
N GLU A 57 -4.33 -4.04 15.27
CA GLU A 57 -3.71 -3.78 16.57
C GLU A 57 -2.73 -4.90 16.92
N TYR A 58 -1.52 -4.52 17.35
CA TYR A 58 -0.45 -5.45 17.68
C TYR A 58 -0.18 -5.43 19.18
N GLN A 59 -0.15 -6.62 19.78
CA GLN A 59 0.29 -6.81 21.17
C GLN A 59 1.76 -7.19 21.20
N VAL A 60 2.54 -6.48 22.02
CA VAL A 60 3.95 -6.82 22.25
C VAL A 60 4.05 -7.91 23.32
N ARG A 61 4.76 -8.98 23.01
CA ARG A 61 5.20 -10.00 23.98
C ARG A 61 6.69 -10.27 23.76
N ASP A 62 7.48 -9.98 24.78
CA ASP A 62 8.94 -10.09 24.76
C ASP A 62 9.62 -9.26 23.63
N THR A 63 10.21 -9.95 22.66
CA THR A 63 10.93 -9.38 21.49
C THR A 63 10.10 -9.39 20.22
N LEU A 64 8.84 -9.82 20.32
CA LEU A 64 7.92 -9.99 19.20
C LEU A 64 6.65 -9.15 19.43
N GLN A 65 6.02 -8.76 18.34
CA GLN A 65 4.69 -8.17 18.33
C GLN A 65 3.77 -9.03 17.48
N TYR A 66 2.54 -9.22 17.95
CA TYR A 66 1.59 -10.17 17.40
C TYR A 66 0.27 -9.47 17.12
N SER A 67 -0.30 -9.74 15.96
CA SER A 67 -1.72 -9.48 15.71
C SER A 67 -2.40 -10.80 15.38
N THR A 68 -3.56 -11.05 15.98
CA THR A 68 -4.39 -12.20 15.64
C THR A 68 -5.70 -11.75 15.02
N PHE A 69 -6.07 -12.42 13.94
CA PHE A 69 -7.29 -12.09 13.21
C PHE A 69 -7.94 -13.34 12.64
N ASN A 70 -9.24 -13.23 12.43
CA ASN A 70 -10.04 -14.27 11.79
C ASN A 70 -10.38 -13.87 10.36
N ILE A 71 -10.35 -14.85 9.45
CA ILE A 71 -10.95 -14.73 8.13
C ILE A 71 -12.10 -15.74 8.06
N LEU A 72 -13.30 -15.25 7.81
CA LEU A 72 -14.53 -16.03 7.68
C LEU A 72 -15.01 -15.97 6.22
N TYR A 73 -15.13 -17.14 5.61
CA TYR A 73 -15.74 -17.32 4.30
C TYR A 73 -17.08 -18.01 4.46
N ARG A 74 -18.15 -17.44 3.89
CA ARG A 74 -19.47 -18.06 3.79
C ARG A 74 -19.92 -18.10 2.34
N ILE A 75 -20.45 -19.26 1.93
CA ILE A 75 -20.97 -19.49 0.60
C ILE A 75 -22.46 -19.75 0.72
N TYR A 76 -23.24 -18.95 0.03
CA TYR A 76 -24.69 -19.04 -0.02
C TYR A 76 -25.14 -19.56 -1.37
N GLN A 77 -26.16 -20.42 -1.36
CA GLN A 77 -26.95 -20.79 -2.52
C GLN A 77 -28.40 -20.37 -2.24
N GLY A 78 -28.87 -19.31 -2.88
CA GLY A 78 -30.07 -18.61 -2.41
C GLY A 78 -29.82 -17.94 -1.05
N GLU A 79 -30.66 -18.22 -0.06
CA GLU A 79 -30.53 -17.70 1.31
C GLU A 79 -29.80 -18.67 2.26
N GLU A 80 -29.57 -19.92 1.84
CA GLU A 80 -28.95 -20.95 2.67
C GLU A 80 -27.42 -20.89 2.61
N ILE A 81 -26.77 -20.99 3.77
CA ILE A 81 -25.31 -21.17 3.87
C ILE A 81 -24.99 -22.63 3.56
N ILE A 82 -24.36 -22.89 2.42
CA ILE A 82 -23.96 -24.25 2.02
C ILE A 82 -22.54 -24.61 2.46
N LYS A 83 -21.69 -23.60 2.71
CA LYS A 83 -20.35 -23.76 3.28
C LYS A 83 -19.98 -22.58 4.15
N GLU A 84 -19.33 -22.88 5.27
CA GLU A 84 -18.66 -21.90 6.13
C GLU A 84 -17.23 -22.39 6.38
N HIS A 85 -16.26 -21.49 6.29
CA HIS A 85 -14.87 -21.79 6.61
C HIS A 85 -14.25 -20.61 7.35
N LYS A 86 -13.72 -20.88 8.54
CA LYS A 86 -13.05 -19.89 9.38
C LYS A 86 -11.58 -20.26 9.52
N LYS A 87 -10.70 -19.29 9.31
CA LYS A 87 -9.26 -19.39 9.52
C LYS A 87 -8.87 -18.38 10.59
N GLU A 88 -8.03 -18.81 11.51
CA GLU A 88 -7.39 -17.93 12.48
C GLU A 88 -5.92 -17.80 12.11
N PHE A 89 -5.43 -16.57 12.12
CA PHE A 89 -4.05 -16.25 11.82
C PHE A 89 -3.42 -15.49 12.98
N GLU A 90 -2.15 -15.75 13.18
CA GLU A 90 -1.27 -14.94 14.01
C GLU A 90 -0.18 -14.38 13.10
N ASN A 91 -0.12 -13.05 13.00
CA ASN A 91 0.92 -12.34 12.30
C ASN A 91 1.97 -11.90 13.32
N THR A 92 3.17 -12.45 13.19
CA THR A 92 4.28 -12.22 14.12
C THR A 92 5.36 -11.40 13.44
N LEU A 93 5.69 -10.28 14.06
CA LEU A 93 6.76 -9.39 13.64
C LEU A 93 7.76 -9.21 14.79
N LYS A 94 8.99 -8.79 14.48
CA LYS A 94 9.89 -8.32 15.52
C LYS A 94 9.31 -7.06 16.15
N ARG A 95 9.50 -6.88 17.46
CA ARG A 95 8.93 -5.78 18.25
C ARG A 95 9.17 -4.39 17.64
N ASP A 96 10.37 -4.15 17.10
CA ASP A 96 10.76 -2.85 16.54
C ASP A 96 10.66 -2.80 15.01
N GLN A 97 10.07 -3.83 14.39
CA GLN A 97 9.87 -3.85 12.95
C GLN A 97 8.68 -2.96 12.60
N GLU A 98 8.96 -1.77 12.04
CA GLU A 98 7.93 -0.92 11.45
C GLU A 98 7.15 -1.72 10.39
N ILE A 99 5.82 -1.65 10.44
CA ILE A 99 4.94 -2.17 9.40
C ILE A 99 4.85 -1.09 8.33
N PRO A 100 5.41 -1.28 7.12
CA PRO A 100 5.33 -0.27 6.08
C PRO A 100 3.86 0.04 5.78
N ALA A 101 3.52 1.33 5.72
CA ALA A 101 2.20 1.78 5.31
C ALA A 101 1.84 1.13 3.96
N GLY A 102 0.69 0.46 3.90
CA GLY A 102 0.24 -0.26 2.70
C GLY A 102 0.79 -1.68 2.51
N ARG A 103 1.56 -2.26 3.44
CA ARG A 103 1.91 -3.70 3.41
C ARG A 103 0.64 -4.54 3.44
N GLN A 104 0.44 -5.37 2.42
CA GLN A 104 -0.74 -6.22 2.30
C GLN A 104 -0.51 -7.60 2.94
N PHE A 105 -1.50 -8.12 3.66
CA PHE A 105 -1.67 -9.56 3.85
C PHE A 105 -2.32 -10.14 2.61
N LEU A 106 -1.97 -11.37 2.24
CA LEU A 106 -2.53 -12.06 1.07
C LEU A 106 -2.96 -13.47 1.49
N ASP A 107 -4.21 -13.81 1.25
CA ASP A 107 -4.77 -15.14 1.44
C ASP A 107 -5.35 -15.68 0.13
N ALA A 108 -5.35 -17.00 -0.01
CA ALA A 108 -6.11 -17.71 -1.03
C ALA A 108 -6.92 -18.83 -0.37
N GLN A 109 -8.20 -18.91 -0.72
CA GLN A 109 -9.09 -19.97 -0.26
C GLN A 109 -9.75 -20.66 -1.44
N ILE A 110 -9.64 -21.99 -1.50
CA ILE A 110 -10.19 -22.81 -2.56
C ILE A 110 -11.43 -23.54 -2.06
N PHE A 111 -12.49 -23.53 -2.86
CA PHE A 111 -13.69 -24.34 -2.64
C PHE A 111 -14.02 -25.14 -3.89
N LYS A 112 -14.31 -26.43 -3.71
CA LYS A 112 -14.93 -27.26 -4.75
C LYS A 112 -16.45 -27.13 -4.65
N LEU A 113 -17.09 -26.68 -5.73
CA LEU A 113 -18.54 -26.42 -5.81
C LEU A 113 -19.12 -27.00 -7.10
N PRO A 114 -20.39 -27.47 -7.09
CA PRO A 114 -21.09 -27.83 -8.31
C PRO A 114 -21.43 -26.59 -9.14
N ALA A 115 -21.88 -26.80 -10.38
CA ALA A 115 -22.35 -25.71 -11.22
C ALA A 115 -23.58 -25.02 -10.60
N GLY A 116 -23.59 -23.69 -10.59
CA GLY A 116 -24.64 -22.93 -9.93
C GLY A 116 -24.30 -21.45 -9.71
N VAL A 117 -25.26 -20.70 -9.20
CA VAL A 117 -25.09 -19.30 -8.80
C VAL A 117 -24.89 -19.25 -7.29
N TYR A 118 -23.84 -18.56 -6.86
CA TYR A 118 -23.46 -18.47 -5.45
C TYR A 118 -23.21 -17.03 -5.05
N LYS A 119 -23.52 -16.73 -3.79
CA LYS A 119 -23.15 -15.49 -3.13
C LYS A 119 -22.06 -15.79 -2.11
N MET A 120 -20.95 -15.09 -2.24
CA MET A 120 -19.75 -15.25 -1.41
C MET A 120 -19.66 -14.09 -0.44
N PHE A 121 -19.51 -14.40 0.84
CA PHE A 121 -19.27 -13.43 1.89
C PHE A 121 -17.93 -13.71 2.55
N ILE A 122 -17.13 -12.66 2.70
CA ILE A 122 -15.81 -12.69 3.32
C ILE A 122 -15.81 -11.65 4.42
N ARG A 123 -15.39 -12.04 5.62
CA ARG A 123 -15.16 -11.14 6.76
C ARG A 123 -13.76 -11.33 7.30
N VAL A 124 -13.04 -10.25 7.47
CA VAL A 124 -11.77 -10.20 8.22
C VAL A 124 -12.03 -9.45 9.51
N GLU A 125 -11.59 -9.98 10.64
CA GLU A 125 -11.82 -9.39 11.95
C GLU A 125 -10.55 -9.47 12.79
N ASP A 126 -10.04 -8.31 13.20
CA ASP A 126 -8.98 -8.19 14.19
C ASP A 126 -9.51 -8.61 15.57
N LYS A 127 -8.91 -9.64 16.17
CA LYS A 127 -9.35 -10.17 17.47
C LYS A 127 -9.01 -9.24 18.63
N GLN A 128 -8.10 -8.29 18.45
CA GLN A 128 -7.70 -7.34 19.49
C GLN A 128 -8.66 -6.14 19.49
N SER A 129 -8.71 -5.41 18.38
CA SER A 129 -9.48 -4.16 18.30
C SER A 129 -10.97 -4.38 18.02
N GLY A 130 -11.35 -5.56 17.52
CA GLY A 130 -12.70 -5.82 17.00
C GLY A 130 -12.99 -5.13 15.67
N ARG A 131 -12.00 -4.42 15.08
CA ARG A 131 -12.14 -3.86 13.73
C ARG A 131 -12.34 -4.98 12.73
N PHE A 132 -13.21 -4.73 11.76
CA PHE A 132 -13.52 -5.73 10.75
C PHE A 132 -13.67 -5.10 9.36
N GLY A 133 -13.52 -5.95 8.36
CA GLY A 133 -13.82 -5.67 6.96
C GLY A 133 -14.73 -6.75 6.43
N GLU A 134 -15.69 -6.39 5.59
CA GLU A 134 -16.60 -7.33 4.94
C GLU A 134 -16.62 -7.08 3.44
N TYR A 135 -16.71 -8.16 2.66
CA TYR A 135 -16.86 -8.11 1.22
C TYR A 135 -17.83 -9.18 0.76
N MET A 136 -18.70 -8.81 -0.18
CA MET A 136 -19.74 -9.70 -0.68
C MET A 136 -19.85 -9.59 -2.19
N PHE A 137 -19.85 -10.73 -2.88
CA PHE A 137 -20.03 -10.78 -4.33
C PHE A 137 -20.83 -12.00 -4.76
N GLU A 138 -21.46 -11.89 -5.91
CA GLU A 138 -22.14 -13.02 -6.55
C GLU A 138 -21.30 -13.53 -7.73
N THR A 139 -21.30 -14.84 -7.94
CA THR A 139 -20.60 -15.47 -9.05
C THR A 139 -21.34 -16.71 -9.54
N THR A 140 -21.14 -17.06 -10.80
CA THR A 140 -21.71 -18.26 -11.42
C THR A 140 -20.58 -19.25 -11.66
N VAL A 141 -20.66 -20.41 -11.00
CA VAL A 141 -19.80 -21.56 -11.26
C VAL A 141 -20.34 -22.28 -12.50
N PRO A 142 -19.62 -22.30 -13.63
CA PRO A 142 -20.08 -22.96 -14.83
C PRO A 142 -19.89 -24.48 -14.72
N GLN A 143 -20.70 -25.22 -15.48
CA GLN A 143 -20.39 -26.60 -15.79
C GLN A 143 -19.35 -26.63 -16.93
N PHE A 144 -18.17 -27.17 -16.65
CA PHE A 144 -17.14 -27.31 -17.68
C PHE A 144 -17.50 -28.46 -18.62
N SER A 145 -17.33 -28.24 -19.93
CA SER A 145 -17.45 -29.33 -20.91
C SER A 145 -16.33 -30.36 -20.72
N ASP A 146 -16.62 -31.62 -21.04
CA ASP A 146 -15.62 -32.70 -21.11
C ASP A 146 -15.09 -32.94 -22.52
N THR A 147 -15.70 -32.32 -23.53
CA THR A 147 -15.39 -32.57 -24.94
C THR A 147 -15.05 -31.30 -25.70
N ALA A 148 -15.73 -30.19 -25.43
CA ALA A 148 -15.48 -28.92 -26.10
C ALA A 148 -14.28 -28.20 -25.48
N LEU A 149 -13.48 -27.54 -26.32
CA LEU A 149 -12.36 -26.71 -25.87
C LEU A 149 -12.85 -25.67 -24.86
N THR A 150 -12.24 -25.63 -23.67
CA THR A 150 -12.67 -24.70 -22.61
C THR A 150 -11.50 -24.11 -21.84
N LEU A 151 -11.74 -22.97 -21.20
CA LEU A 151 -10.76 -22.21 -20.41
C LEU A 151 -11.28 -22.00 -19.00
N SER A 152 -10.37 -22.07 -18.02
CA SER A 152 -10.59 -21.47 -16.70
C SER A 152 -10.84 -19.97 -16.83
N ASP A 153 -11.25 -19.33 -15.73
CA ASP A 153 -11.11 -17.88 -15.64
C ASP A 153 -9.64 -17.48 -15.64
N ILE A 154 -9.40 -16.18 -15.87
CA ILE A 154 -8.07 -15.60 -15.85
C ILE A 154 -7.78 -15.08 -14.44
N GLU A 155 -6.74 -15.63 -13.82
CA GLU A 155 -6.18 -15.13 -12.57
C GLU A 155 -5.17 -14.00 -12.90
N LEU A 156 -5.46 -12.78 -12.44
CA LEU A 156 -4.54 -11.65 -12.58
C LEU A 156 -3.59 -11.58 -11.40
N CYS A 157 -2.30 -11.52 -11.73
CA CYS A 157 -1.22 -11.66 -10.77
C CYS A 157 -0.39 -10.38 -10.70
N SER A 158 0.22 -10.16 -9.55
CA SER A 158 1.30 -9.17 -9.40
C SER A 158 2.63 -9.72 -9.94
N ARG A 159 2.88 -11.02 -9.77
CA ARG A 159 4.06 -11.76 -10.24
C ARG A 159 3.73 -13.24 -10.44
N ILE A 160 4.55 -13.96 -11.21
CA ILE A 160 4.49 -15.43 -11.33
C ILE A 160 5.92 -15.98 -11.19
N PHE A 161 6.15 -16.88 -10.22
CA PHE A 161 7.42 -17.59 -10.07
C PHE A 161 7.36 -18.98 -10.72
N LYS A 162 8.52 -19.54 -11.06
CA LYS A 162 8.67 -20.93 -11.52
C LYS A 162 9.32 -21.78 -10.43
N ASN A 163 8.88 -23.02 -10.29
CA ASN A 163 9.50 -24.05 -9.45
C ASN A 163 9.62 -23.69 -7.95
N GLN A 164 8.76 -22.81 -7.45
CA GLN A 164 8.65 -22.50 -6.03
C GLN A 164 7.52 -23.35 -5.43
N THR A 165 7.86 -24.50 -4.87
CA THR A 165 6.90 -25.43 -4.26
C THR A 165 6.67 -25.11 -2.78
N GLY A 166 5.54 -25.57 -2.23
CA GLY A 166 5.25 -25.47 -0.79
C GLY A 166 4.57 -24.19 -0.33
N THR A 167 4.10 -23.33 -1.24
CA THR A 167 3.27 -22.16 -0.89
C THR A 167 1.79 -22.46 -1.15
N ALA A 168 0.88 -21.74 -0.46
CA ALA A 168 -0.56 -21.84 -0.71
C ALA A 168 -0.97 -21.46 -2.15
N PHE A 169 -0.07 -20.84 -2.92
CA PHE A 169 -0.31 -20.36 -4.28
C PHE A 169 0.36 -21.23 -5.35
N SER A 170 1.07 -22.30 -4.98
CA SER A 170 1.80 -23.15 -5.92
C SER A 170 0.83 -24.00 -6.77
N LYS A 171 0.85 -23.85 -8.10
CA LYS A 171 0.04 -24.62 -9.06
C LYS A 171 0.82 -24.95 -10.32
N ASN A 172 0.78 -26.21 -10.76
CA ASN A 172 1.36 -26.64 -12.04
C ASN A 172 2.81 -26.17 -12.26
N GLN A 173 3.67 -26.30 -11.25
CA GLN A 173 5.09 -25.85 -11.22
C GLN A 173 5.28 -24.33 -11.28
N LEU A 174 4.21 -23.55 -11.21
CA LEU A 174 4.21 -22.10 -11.09
C LEU A 174 3.72 -21.66 -9.72
N THR A 175 4.02 -20.42 -9.36
CA THR A 175 3.47 -19.76 -8.17
C THR A 175 2.97 -18.38 -8.59
N PRO A 176 1.73 -18.31 -9.11
CA PRO A 176 1.06 -17.03 -9.33
C PRO A 176 0.81 -16.33 -7.99
N ILE A 177 1.28 -15.08 -7.86
CA ILE A 177 0.95 -14.24 -6.71
C ILE A 177 -0.23 -13.36 -7.12
N PRO A 178 -1.45 -13.61 -6.61
CA PRO A 178 -2.64 -12.91 -7.07
C PRO A 178 -2.55 -11.40 -6.80
N ASN A 179 -3.29 -10.62 -7.59
CA ASN A 179 -3.55 -9.20 -7.36
C ASN A 179 -5.06 -8.99 -7.18
N PRO A 180 -5.62 -9.20 -5.96
CA PRO A 180 -7.06 -9.13 -5.73
C PRO A 180 -7.69 -7.78 -6.07
N GLY A 181 -6.95 -6.67 -5.95
CA GLY A 181 -7.44 -5.37 -6.37
C GLY A 181 -7.60 -5.22 -7.88
N CYS A 182 -6.91 -6.07 -8.68
CA CYS A 182 -6.79 -5.94 -10.14
C CYS A 182 -6.35 -4.53 -10.57
N ILE A 183 -5.57 -3.84 -9.73
CA ILE A 183 -5.03 -2.49 -9.98
C ILE A 183 -3.55 -2.62 -10.32
N TYR A 184 -3.15 -1.97 -11.41
CA TYR A 184 -1.80 -1.92 -11.95
C TYR A 184 -1.38 -0.47 -12.11
N GLY A 185 -0.08 -0.19 -12.15
CA GLY A 185 0.40 1.20 -12.14
C GLY A 185 1.91 1.32 -12.30
N ILE A 186 2.46 2.47 -11.93
CA ILE A 186 3.90 2.75 -12.08
C ILE A 186 4.74 1.73 -11.30
N GLN A 187 4.32 1.38 -10.07
CA GLN A 187 4.99 0.40 -9.22
C GLN A 187 4.66 -1.06 -9.59
N LEU A 188 3.58 -1.29 -10.35
CA LEU A 188 3.17 -2.61 -10.82
C LEU A 188 2.80 -2.55 -12.32
N PRO A 189 3.80 -2.39 -13.22
CA PRO A 189 3.56 -2.04 -14.62
C PRO A 189 3.18 -3.22 -15.52
N VAL A 190 3.32 -4.46 -15.01
CA VAL A 190 3.08 -5.68 -15.78
C VAL A 190 1.85 -6.38 -15.25
N VAL A 191 0.85 -6.56 -16.13
CA VAL A 191 -0.29 -7.44 -15.88
C VAL A 191 0.16 -8.87 -16.16
N PHE A 192 0.52 -9.59 -15.10
CA PHE A 192 0.71 -11.03 -15.18
C PHE A 192 -0.64 -11.74 -15.15
N TYR A 193 -0.75 -12.82 -15.92
CA TYR A 193 -1.99 -13.60 -16.02
C TYR A 193 -1.68 -15.09 -16.03
N TYR A 194 -2.57 -15.86 -15.41
CA TYR A 194 -2.59 -17.32 -15.38
C TYR A 194 -3.97 -17.84 -15.79
N ALA A 195 -4.00 -18.89 -16.60
CA ALA A 195 -5.20 -19.63 -16.96
C ALA A 195 -4.85 -21.07 -17.35
N GLU A 196 -5.83 -21.96 -17.29
CA GLU A 196 -5.75 -23.34 -17.73
C GLU A 196 -6.68 -23.58 -18.93
N VAL A 197 -6.18 -24.28 -19.93
CA VAL A 197 -6.97 -24.76 -21.07
C VAL A 197 -7.20 -26.26 -20.90
N TYR A 198 -8.42 -26.69 -21.21
CA TYR A 198 -8.86 -28.08 -21.10
C TYR A 198 -9.48 -28.56 -22.41
N ASN A 199 -9.44 -29.88 -22.60
CA ASN A 199 -9.96 -30.59 -23.76
C ASN A 199 -9.25 -30.18 -25.07
N LEU A 200 -7.93 -29.99 -25.01
CA LEU A 200 -7.10 -29.87 -26.20
C LEU A 200 -7.04 -31.20 -26.95
N THR A 201 -6.98 -31.14 -28.28
CA THR A 201 -6.76 -32.33 -29.10
C THR A 201 -5.33 -32.80 -28.91
N TYR A 202 -5.16 -34.02 -28.40
CA TYR A 202 -3.85 -34.60 -28.12
C TYR A 202 -3.85 -36.10 -28.40
N THR A 203 -2.84 -36.55 -29.14
CA THR A 203 -2.49 -37.96 -29.32
C THR A 203 -0.99 -38.12 -29.05
N PRO A 204 -0.56 -39.15 -28.30
CA PRO A 204 0.86 -39.33 -27.97
C PRO A 204 1.78 -39.44 -29.19
N ASP A 205 1.24 -39.97 -30.30
CA ASP A 205 2.00 -40.29 -31.51
C ASP A 205 2.05 -39.13 -32.54
N GLN A 206 1.31 -38.04 -32.32
CA GLN A 206 1.30 -36.90 -33.22
C GLN A 206 1.53 -35.59 -32.48
N GLU A 207 2.48 -34.81 -33.00
CA GLU A 207 2.73 -33.47 -32.48
C GLU A 207 1.60 -32.52 -32.92
N THR A 208 0.79 -32.13 -31.95
CA THR A 208 -0.30 -31.17 -32.12
C THR A 208 0.08 -29.83 -31.46
N HIS A 209 -0.58 -28.77 -31.93
CA HIS A 209 -0.31 -27.40 -31.48
C HIS A 209 -1.62 -26.69 -31.16
N TYR A 210 -1.54 -25.73 -30.24
CA TYR A 210 -2.60 -24.78 -29.99
C TYR A 210 -2.05 -23.36 -30.06
N GLU A 211 -2.92 -22.40 -30.32
CA GLU A 211 -2.56 -21.00 -30.46
C GLU A 211 -3.15 -20.19 -29.31
N VAL A 212 -2.34 -19.28 -28.75
CA VAL A 212 -2.76 -18.35 -27.69
C VAL A 212 -2.61 -16.92 -28.19
N GLN A 213 -3.70 -16.16 -28.15
CA GLN A 213 -3.71 -14.74 -28.47
C GLN A 213 -4.17 -13.92 -27.27
N VAL A 214 -3.50 -12.78 -27.03
CA VAL A 214 -3.88 -11.83 -25.98
C VAL A 214 -4.27 -10.52 -26.63
N VAL A 215 -5.39 -9.96 -26.18
CA VAL A 215 -5.88 -8.64 -26.62
C VAL A 215 -6.25 -7.84 -25.38
N ILE A 216 -5.89 -6.55 -25.36
CA ILE A 216 -6.33 -5.60 -24.34
C ILE A 216 -7.37 -4.70 -24.98
N THR A 217 -8.54 -4.61 -24.36
CA THR A 217 -9.62 -3.70 -24.79
C THR A 217 -10.00 -2.70 -23.71
N ASN A 218 -10.61 -1.58 -24.08
CA ASN A 218 -11.26 -0.68 -23.13
C ASN A 218 -12.67 -1.20 -22.75
N ARG A 219 -13.45 -0.37 -22.04
CA ARG A 219 -14.83 -0.68 -21.61
C ARG A 219 -15.81 -0.79 -22.79
N ASP A 220 -15.57 -0.05 -23.86
CA ASP A 220 -16.41 -0.04 -25.07
C ASP A 220 -16.09 -1.24 -26.00
N GLY A 221 -15.07 -2.03 -25.66
CA GLY A 221 -14.65 -3.20 -26.40
C GLY A 221 -13.65 -2.90 -27.53
N GLU A 222 -13.23 -1.64 -27.68
CA GLU A 222 -12.22 -1.23 -28.66
C GLU A 222 -10.87 -1.88 -28.33
N ILE A 223 -10.17 -2.32 -29.37
CA ILE A 223 -8.85 -2.94 -29.24
C ILE A 223 -7.81 -1.85 -29.00
N ILE A 224 -7.27 -1.83 -27.79
CA ILE A 224 -6.21 -0.89 -27.39
C ILE A 224 -4.83 -1.47 -27.69
N ARG A 225 -4.68 -2.79 -27.50
CA ARG A 225 -3.46 -3.50 -27.86
C ARG A 225 -3.76 -4.93 -28.25
N GLU A 226 -3.25 -5.34 -29.40
CA GLU A 226 -3.31 -6.72 -29.87
C GLU A 226 -1.90 -7.31 -29.91
N TYR A 227 -1.75 -8.51 -29.38
CA TYR A 227 -0.50 -9.25 -29.43
C TYR A 227 -0.64 -10.38 -30.44
N PRO A 228 0.38 -10.62 -31.29
CA PRO A 228 0.31 -11.66 -32.29
C PRO A 228 0.06 -13.02 -31.61
N PRO A 229 -0.78 -13.87 -32.21
CA PRO A 229 -0.99 -15.21 -31.70
C PRO A 229 0.33 -15.99 -31.62
N ARG A 230 0.46 -16.81 -30.58
CA ARG A 230 1.64 -17.68 -30.39
C ARG A 230 1.21 -19.13 -30.39
N GLN A 231 1.76 -19.90 -31.33
CA GLN A 231 1.63 -21.34 -31.34
C GLN A 231 2.48 -21.96 -30.23
N ARG A 232 1.95 -23.02 -29.62
CA ARG A 232 2.57 -23.79 -28.55
C ARG A 232 2.30 -25.25 -28.82
N ARG A 233 3.28 -26.11 -28.54
CA ARG A 233 3.09 -27.56 -28.57
C ARG A 233 2.07 -27.97 -27.51
N THR A 234 1.13 -28.84 -27.88
CA THR A 234 0.14 -29.42 -26.98
C THR A 234 0.83 -30.49 -26.10
N PRO A 235 0.92 -30.28 -24.76
CA PRO A 235 1.60 -31.22 -23.87
C PRO A 235 0.72 -32.40 -23.42
N GLY A 236 -0.58 -32.33 -23.69
CA GLY A 236 -1.61 -33.25 -23.23
C GLY A 236 -2.99 -32.69 -23.54
N THR A 237 -4.04 -33.29 -22.96
CA THR A 237 -5.42 -32.78 -23.10
C THR A 237 -5.68 -31.48 -22.32
N SER A 238 -4.73 -31.04 -21.51
CA SER A 238 -4.73 -29.75 -20.82
C SER A 238 -3.37 -29.05 -20.93
N ALA A 239 -3.39 -27.72 -20.81
CA ALA A 239 -2.17 -26.93 -20.76
C ALA A 239 -2.32 -25.68 -19.88
N VAL A 240 -1.19 -25.16 -19.41
CA VAL A 240 -1.13 -23.93 -18.63
C VAL A 240 -0.72 -22.75 -19.50
N ILE A 241 -1.43 -21.65 -19.33
CA ILE A 241 -1.18 -20.39 -20.00
C ILE A 241 -0.79 -19.35 -18.95
N ALA A 242 0.51 -19.06 -18.89
CA ALA A 242 1.04 -17.94 -18.13
C ALA A 242 1.71 -16.91 -19.05
N GLY A 243 1.65 -15.64 -18.65
CA GLY A 243 2.36 -14.56 -19.34
C GLY A 243 2.28 -13.24 -18.60
N GLY A 244 2.94 -12.22 -19.15
CA GLY A 244 2.88 -10.85 -18.64
C GLY A 244 2.77 -9.84 -19.77
N ARG A 245 2.02 -8.76 -19.57
CA ARG A 245 1.93 -7.62 -20.49
C ARG A 245 2.25 -6.34 -19.78
N ASN A 246 3.30 -5.64 -20.25
CA ASN A 246 3.60 -4.31 -19.77
C ASN A 246 2.52 -3.35 -20.28
N VAL A 247 1.78 -2.76 -19.36
CA VAL A 247 0.68 -1.83 -19.64
C VAL A 247 1.06 -0.38 -19.34
N LEU A 248 2.31 -0.11 -18.94
CA LEU A 248 2.78 1.23 -18.59
C LEU A 248 2.74 2.21 -19.76
N ALA A 249 2.61 1.76 -21.01
CA ALA A 249 2.40 2.64 -22.15
C ALA A 249 0.92 3.06 -22.34
N LEU A 250 -0.04 2.34 -21.76
CA LEU A 250 -1.48 2.62 -21.91
C LEU A 250 -1.91 3.79 -21.03
N GLN A 251 -2.95 4.54 -21.41
CA GLN A 251 -3.45 5.62 -20.56
C GLN A 251 -4.10 5.08 -19.27
N PRO A 252 -4.14 5.85 -18.16
CA PRO A 252 -4.92 5.45 -16.99
C PRO A 252 -6.37 5.16 -17.36
N GLY A 253 -6.96 4.12 -16.79
CA GLY A 253 -8.31 3.71 -17.15
C GLY A 253 -8.62 2.26 -16.79
N THR A 254 -9.81 1.81 -17.20
CA THR A 254 -10.23 0.42 -17.02
C THR A 254 -10.14 -0.33 -18.33
N TYR A 255 -9.54 -1.50 -18.27
CA TYR A 255 -9.28 -2.35 -19.41
C TYR A 255 -9.74 -3.79 -19.15
N PHE A 256 -9.79 -4.58 -20.20
CA PHE A 256 -10.04 -6.01 -20.15
C PHE A 256 -8.89 -6.73 -20.86
N LEU A 257 -8.27 -7.69 -20.17
CA LEU A 257 -7.37 -8.66 -20.79
C LEU A 257 -8.23 -9.78 -21.34
N LYS A 258 -8.29 -9.90 -22.67
CA LYS A 258 -8.95 -10.99 -23.39
C LYS A 258 -7.90 -12.04 -23.78
N LEU A 259 -8.14 -13.28 -23.38
CA LEU A 259 -7.32 -14.43 -23.73
C LEU A 259 -8.13 -15.30 -24.67
N ARG A 260 -7.65 -15.44 -25.91
CA ARG A 260 -8.20 -16.37 -26.91
C ARG A 260 -7.27 -17.57 -27.02
N VAL A 261 -7.85 -18.76 -27.04
CA VAL A 261 -7.14 -20.00 -27.31
C VAL A 261 -7.84 -20.73 -28.45
N THR A 262 -7.04 -21.17 -29.42
CA THR A 262 -7.52 -21.94 -30.57
C THR A 262 -6.80 -23.28 -30.62
N ASP A 263 -7.54 -24.37 -30.60
CA ASP A 263 -7.01 -25.72 -30.82
C ASP A 263 -6.83 -25.92 -32.33
N LEU A 264 -5.58 -26.00 -32.82
CA LEU A 264 -5.32 -25.98 -34.26
C LEU A 264 -5.84 -27.22 -35.01
N PRO A 265 -5.81 -28.45 -34.44
CA PRO A 265 -6.38 -29.62 -35.10
C PRO A 265 -7.89 -29.51 -35.39
N THR A 266 -8.65 -28.91 -34.48
CA THR A 266 -10.12 -28.82 -34.61
C THR A 266 -10.61 -27.46 -35.13
N GLY A 267 -9.78 -26.42 -35.02
CA GLY A 267 -10.17 -25.04 -35.28
C GLY A 267 -11.09 -24.43 -34.23
N GLN A 268 -11.42 -25.16 -33.15
CA GLN A 268 -12.24 -24.62 -32.06
C GLN A 268 -11.50 -23.48 -31.36
N SER A 269 -12.23 -22.41 -31.02
CA SER A 269 -11.67 -21.25 -30.33
C SER A 269 -12.54 -20.85 -29.15
N VAL A 270 -11.91 -20.52 -28.03
CA VAL A 270 -12.56 -20.07 -26.80
C VAL A 270 -11.91 -18.79 -26.32
N VAL A 271 -12.71 -17.88 -25.76
CA VAL A 271 -12.26 -16.58 -25.26
C VAL A 271 -12.71 -16.39 -23.83
N LYS A 272 -11.79 -15.97 -22.96
CA LYS A 272 -12.07 -15.47 -21.61
C LYS A 272 -11.57 -14.04 -21.48
N MET A 273 -12.19 -13.27 -20.59
CA MET A 273 -11.76 -11.89 -20.35
C MET A 273 -11.79 -11.56 -18.86
N LYS A 274 -10.87 -10.69 -18.43
CA LYS A 274 -10.79 -10.24 -17.05
C LYS A 274 -10.49 -8.74 -16.98
N ARG A 275 -11.27 -8.04 -16.15
CA ARG A 275 -11.16 -6.59 -15.96
C ARG A 275 -9.93 -6.26 -15.10
N PHE A 276 -9.19 -5.23 -15.48
CA PHE A 276 -8.19 -4.60 -14.62
C PHE A 276 -8.24 -3.07 -14.74
N VAL A 277 -7.67 -2.40 -13.75
CA VAL A 277 -7.54 -0.93 -13.71
C VAL A 277 -6.07 -0.58 -13.83
N LEU A 278 -5.74 0.29 -14.77
CA LEU A 278 -4.44 0.94 -14.81
C LEU A 278 -4.56 2.29 -14.13
N PHE A 279 -3.98 2.39 -12.95
CA PHE A 279 -3.84 3.63 -12.20
C PHE A 279 -2.39 4.11 -12.33
N LYS A 280 -2.20 5.23 -13.02
CA LYS A 280 -0.94 5.96 -12.94
C LYS A 280 -1.24 7.28 -12.25
N PRO A 281 -0.62 7.57 -11.11
CA PRO A 281 -0.57 8.93 -10.63
C PRO A 281 0.27 9.70 -11.65
N THR A 282 -0.38 10.33 -12.60
CA THR A 282 0.26 11.29 -13.50
C THR A 282 0.60 12.51 -12.67
N LYS A 283 1.82 13.04 -12.80
CA LYS A 283 2.12 14.43 -12.41
C LYS A 283 0.96 15.32 -12.86
N LYS A 284 0.50 16.21 -11.96
CA LYS A 284 -0.54 17.25 -12.09
C LYS A 284 -1.73 16.95 -13.04
N PRO A 285 -2.98 17.04 -12.58
CA PRO A 285 -4.11 17.01 -13.51
C PRO A 285 -3.93 18.05 -14.61
N GLU A 286 -3.86 17.60 -15.86
CA GLU A 286 -3.93 18.48 -17.03
C GLU A 286 -5.33 19.08 -17.06
N THR A 287 -5.36 20.40 -16.90
CA THR A 287 -6.49 21.28 -16.54
C THR A 287 -6.74 21.37 -15.03
N PRO A 288 -6.07 22.29 -14.32
CA PRO A 288 -6.60 22.76 -13.06
C PRO A 288 -7.90 23.48 -13.40
N VAL A 289 -9.05 22.89 -13.06
CA VAL A 289 -10.03 23.74 -12.39
C VAL A 289 -9.24 24.20 -11.17
N ALA A 290 -8.81 25.46 -11.18
CA ALA A 290 -8.21 26.05 -10.01
C ALA A 290 -9.27 25.92 -8.92
N VAL A 291 -9.17 24.86 -8.12
CA VAL A 291 -9.88 24.76 -6.86
C VAL A 291 -9.44 26.02 -6.15
N SER A 292 -10.34 26.97 -6.01
CA SER A 292 -9.99 28.26 -5.44
C SER A 292 -9.35 28.01 -4.07
N SER A 293 -8.47 28.89 -3.61
CA SER A 293 -7.96 28.83 -2.23
C SER A 293 -9.10 28.65 -1.21
N GLN A 294 -10.27 29.19 -1.53
CA GLN A 294 -11.51 29.02 -0.79
C GLN A 294 -12.03 27.57 -0.76
N GLU A 295 -12.06 26.87 -1.89
CA GLU A 295 -12.54 25.48 -1.94
C GLU A 295 -11.60 24.49 -1.25
N ARG A 296 -10.27 24.71 -1.28
CA ARG A 296 -9.32 23.90 -0.49
C ARG A 296 -9.45 24.17 1.01
N SER A 297 -9.66 25.44 1.38
CA SER A 297 -9.97 25.81 2.76
C SER A 297 -11.26 25.12 3.21
N ASN A 298 -12.30 25.07 2.38
CA ASN A 298 -13.56 24.38 2.67
C ASN A 298 -13.38 22.85 2.87
N LEU A 299 -12.53 22.20 2.08
CA LEU A 299 -12.20 20.78 2.26
C LEU A 299 -11.47 20.52 3.58
N LEU A 300 -10.47 21.34 3.92
CA LEU A 300 -9.78 21.25 5.20
C LEU A 300 -10.70 21.60 6.38
N LEU A 301 -11.61 22.56 6.22
CA LEU A 301 -12.66 22.87 7.20
C LEU A 301 -13.52 21.64 7.49
N SER A 302 -13.98 20.93 6.47
CA SER A 302 -14.74 19.67 6.65
C SER A 302 -13.94 18.54 7.32
N TYR A 303 -12.62 18.58 7.22
CA TYR A 303 -11.72 17.69 7.95
C TYR A 303 -11.62 18.11 9.44
N TYR A 304 -11.39 19.38 9.72
CA TYR A 304 -11.28 19.92 11.08
C TYR A 304 -12.62 19.98 11.84
N GLU A 305 -13.76 19.99 11.14
CA GLU A 305 -15.10 19.82 11.73
C GLU A 305 -15.25 18.48 12.45
N ARG A 306 -14.53 17.44 12.00
CA ARG A 306 -14.57 16.10 12.59
C ARG A 306 -13.53 15.89 13.70
N LEU A 307 -12.68 16.88 13.96
CA LEU A 307 -11.66 16.83 15.01
C LEU A 307 -12.11 17.59 16.26
N SER A 308 -11.73 17.05 17.41
CA SER A 308 -11.84 17.73 18.71
C SER A 308 -10.81 18.87 18.83
N GLU A 309 -11.09 19.82 19.71
CA GLU A 309 -10.15 20.92 20.02
C GLU A 309 -8.76 20.41 20.42
N ALA A 310 -8.69 19.36 21.24
CA ALA A 310 -7.43 18.76 21.67
C ALA A 310 -6.62 18.18 20.49
N GLN A 311 -7.28 17.59 19.49
CA GLN A 311 -6.61 17.07 18.29
C GLN A 311 -6.09 18.21 17.41
N MET A 312 -6.85 19.29 17.27
CA MET A 312 -6.43 20.50 16.54
C MET A 312 -5.22 21.18 17.22
N ASP A 313 -5.28 21.34 18.54
CA ASP A 313 -4.19 21.92 19.33
C ASP A 313 -2.93 21.07 19.22
N ARG A 314 -3.10 19.75 19.23
CA ARG A 314 -2.00 18.81 19.05
C ARG A 314 -1.37 18.92 17.66
N GLU A 315 -2.19 19.02 16.60
CA GLU A 315 -1.70 19.22 15.23
C GLU A 315 -0.95 20.56 15.09
N PHE A 316 -1.50 21.63 15.64
CA PHE A 316 -0.84 22.95 15.60
C PHE A 316 0.49 22.93 16.35
N GLU A 317 0.52 22.32 17.54
CA GLU A 317 1.73 22.22 18.36
C GLU A 317 2.86 21.48 17.64
N MET A 318 2.52 20.40 16.94
CA MET A 318 3.44 19.65 16.08
C MET A 318 3.91 20.45 14.85
N SER A 319 3.14 21.47 14.45
CA SER A 319 3.40 22.31 13.27
C SER A 319 4.04 23.66 13.62
N LYS A 320 4.33 23.91 14.89
CA LYS A 320 4.81 25.22 15.36
C LYS A 320 6.16 25.65 14.79
N TYR A 321 7.00 24.70 14.36
CA TYR A 321 8.33 25.02 13.82
C TYR A 321 8.27 25.81 12.51
N ILE A 322 7.22 25.59 11.73
CA ILE A 322 6.98 26.31 10.47
C ILE A 322 6.05 27.51 10.66
N ALA A 323 5.54 27.75 11.88
CA ALA A 323 4.65 28.85 12.22
C ALA A 323 5.43 30.12 12.62
N THR A 324 4.89 31.29 12.30
CA THR A 324 5.45 32.57 12.76
C THR A 324 5.07 32.87 14.22
N LYS A 325 5.78 33.80 14.86
CA LYS A 325 5.48 34.22 16.24
C LYS A 325 4.08 34.81 16.36
N GLU A 326 3.66 35.56 15.34
CA GLU A 326 2.34 36.16 15.22
C GLU A 326 1.26 35.09 15.06
N GLU A 327 1.49 34.07 14.23
CA GLU A 327 0.58 32.94 14.02
C GLU A 327 0.35 32.14 15.32
N ILE A 328 1.41 31.87 16.07
CA ILE A 328 1.34 31.20 17.37
C ILE A 328 0.51 32.04 18.36
N LYS A 329 0.71 33.37 18.37
CA LYS A 329 -0.03 34.28 19.25
C LYS A 329 -1.51 34.31 18.87
N ILE A 330 -1.82 34.40 17.58
CA ILE A 330 -3.18 34.41 17.06
C ILE A 330 -3.88 33.10 17.44
N TYR A 331 -3.31 31.94 17.12
CA TYR A 331 -3.92 30.63 17.39
C TYR A 331 -4.33 30.44 18.86
N LYS A 332 -3.50 30.89 19.80
CA LYS A 332 -3.77 30.81 21.24
C LYS A 332 -4.98 31.64 21.71
N THR A 333 -5.39 32.64 20.94
CA THR A 333 -6.54 33.51 21.26
C THR A 333 -7.84 33.07 20.61
N LEU A 334 -7.79 32.07 19.72
CA LEU A 334 -8.95 31.60 18.97
C LEU A 334 -9.79 30.62 19.79
N ASN A 335 -11.11 30.69 19.62
CA ASN A 335 -12.04 29.66 20.04
C ASN A 335 -11.99 28.45 19.08
N GLU A 336 -12.70 27.37 19.42
CA GLU A 336 -12.69 26.11 18.65
C GLU A 336 -13.00 26.31 17.14
N GLU A 337 -14.01 27.11 16.81
CA GLU A 337 -14.34 27.44 15.42
C GLU A 337 -13.23 28.23 14.71
N GLY A 338 -12.64 29.20 15.43
CA GLY A 338 -11.49 29.96 14.95
C GLY A 338 -10.27 29.08 14.69
N LYS A 339 -9.99 28.11 15.57
CA LYS A 339 -8.89 27.15 15.41
C LYS A 339 -9.05 26.29 14.14
N ARG A 340 -10.27 25.83 13.84
CA ARG A 340 -10.58 25.09 12.59
C ARG A 340 -10.23 25.91 11.35
N LYS A 341 -10.75 27.14 11.28
CA LYS A 341 -10.51 28.08 10.16
C LYS A 341 -9.03 28.40 10.03
N PHE A 342 -8.38 28.67 11.15
CA PHE A 342 -6.96 28.95 11.18
C PHE A 342 -6.13 27.78 10.66
N LEU A 343 -6.39 26.54 11.09
CA LEU A 343 -5.62 25.37 10.63
C LEU A 343 -5.83 25.07 9.15
N ALA A 344 -7.07 25.21 8.66
CA ALA A 344 -7.35 25.09 7.24
C ALA A 344 -6.52 26.09 6.43
N GLU A 345 -6.57 27.37 6.79
CA GLU A 345 -5.79 28.42 6.13
C GLU A 345 -4.27 28.27 6.32
N PHE A 346 -3.83 27.82 7.51
CA PHE A 346 -2.44 27.58 7.88
C PHE A 346 -1.76 26.62 6.92
N TRP A 347 -2.46 25.55 6.55
CA TRP A 347 -1.96 24.60 5.58
C TRP A 347 -2.20 25.08 4.15
N THR A 348 -3.40 25.55 3.79
CA THR A 348 -3.70 26.00 2.43
C THR A 348 -2.69 27.03 1.90
N ARG A 349 -2.20 27.96 2.72
CA ARG A 349 -1.20 28.95 2.28
C ARG A 349 0.22 28.41 2.11
N ARG A 350 0.51 27.25 2.68
CA ARG A 350 1.80 26.54 2.55
C ARG A 350 1.75 25.45 1.51
N ASP A 351 0.66 25.37 0.76
CA ASP A 351 0.54 24.51 -0.40
C ASP A 351 1.46 25.05 -1.52
N PRO A 352 2.58 24.38 -1.84
CA PRO A 352 3.53 24.85 -2.85
C PRO A 352 2.94 24.71 -4.24
N ASP A 353 1.91 23.89 -4.38
CA ASP A 353 1.32 23.54 -5.64
C ASP A 353 -0.19 23.40 -5.54
N PRO A 354 -0.93 24.52 -5.51
CA PRO A 354 -2.39 24.46 -5.40
C PRO A 354 -3.04 23.63 -6.53
N THR A 355 -2.35 23.37 -7.65
CA THR A 355 -2.95 22.61 -8.75
C THR A 355 -3.13 21.11 -8.46
N THR A 356 -2.68 20.64 -7.31
CA THR A 356 -2.84 19.26 -6.86
C THR A 356 -4.02 19.12 -5.86
N PRO A 357 -4.62 17.92 -5.76
CA PRO A 357 -5.76 17.69 -4.87
C PRO A 357 -5.39 17.59 -3.39
N GLU A 358 -4.10 17.38 -3.07
CA GLU A 358 -3.58 17.29 -1.70
C GLU A 358 -2.47 18.32 -1.53
N ASN A 359 -2.35 18.94 -0.37
CA ASN A 359 -1.24 19.83 -0.08
C ASN A 359 0.05 19.02 0.12
N GLU A 360 0.96 19.06 -0.87
CA GLU A 360 2.21 18.30 -0.87
C GLU A 360 3.08 18.62 0.34
N PHE A 361 3.16 19.89 0.71
CA PHE A 361 3.99 20.33 1.82
C PHE A 361 3.44 19.82 3.16
N ARG A 362 2.11 19.87 3.36
CA ARG A 362 1.46 19.27 4.54
C ARG A 362 1.75 17.78 4.61
N LYS A 363 1.58 17.07 3.49
CA LYS A 363 1.85 15.63 3.41
C LYS A 363 3.30 15.30 3.78
N ASP A 364 4.25 15.94 3.11
CA ASP A 364 5.68 15.73 3.36
C ASP A 364 6.09 16.12 4.79
N TYR A 365 5.51 17.19 5.35
CA TYR A 365 5.73 17.59 6.74
C TYR A 365 5.30 16.50 7.73
N PHE A 366 4.10 15.94 7.57
CA PHE A 366 3.63 14.85 8.43
C PHE A 366 4.37 13.54 8.20
N ASP A 367 4.81 13.25 6.97
CA ASP A 367 5.67 12.10 6.69
C ASP A 367 7.02 12.22 7.42
N ARG A 368 7.60 13.42 7.46
CA ARG A 368 8.83 13.72 8.24
C ARG A 368 8.60 13.68 9.74
N LEU A 369 7.45 14.18 10.20
CA LEU A 369 7.07 14.11 11.61
C LEU A 369 6.94 12.67 12.12
N ASN A 370 6.24 11.84 11.36
CA ASN A 370 6.06 10.43 11.68
C ASN A 370 7.39 9.70 11.70
N PHE A 371 8.28 9.99 10.73
CA PHE A 371 9.64 9.45 10.72
C PHE A 371 10.44 9.90 11.95
N ALA A 372 10.42 11.20 12.29
CA ALA A 372 11.10 11.70 13.49
C ALA A 372 10.62 10.97 14.75
N ASN A 373 9.30 10.84 14.91
CA ASN A 373 8.70 10.16 16.05
C ASN A 373 9.05 8.68 16.12
N ALA A 374 9.08 7.97 14.99
CA ALA A 374 9.45 6.57 14.97
C ALA A 374 10.93 6.37 15.34
N GLN A 375 11.81 7.28 14.93
CA GLN A 375 13.26 7.11 15.08
C GLN A 375 13.83 7.67 16.39
N TRP A 376 13.27 8.78 16.91
CA TRP A 376 13.92 9.56 17.97
C TRP A 376 13.03 9.83 19.19
N THR A 377 11.85 9.23 19.28
CA THR A 377 11.04 9.31 20.52
C THR A 377 11.77 8.60 21.66
N ASN A 378 11.83 9.26 22.81
CA ASN A 378 12.38 8.71 24.04
C ASN A 378 11.42 8.96 25.22
N SER A 379 11.82 8.57 26.43
CA SER A 379 10.97 8.67 27.63
C SER A 379 10.64 10.09 28.06
N ARG A 380 11.34 11.12 27.54
CA ARG A 380 11.16 12.53 27.90
C ARG A 380 10.57 13.39 26.79
N LYS A 381 10.87 13.05 25.53
CA LYS A 381 10.52 13.84 24.34
C LYS A 381 10.06 12.92 23.22
N GLU A 382 9.04 13.37 22.50
CA GLU A 382 8.71 12.77 21.21
C GLU A 382 9.75 13.15 20.16
N GLY A 383 9.90 12.31 19.14
CA GLY A 383 10.95 12.48 18.15
C GLY A 383 10.92 13.84 17.43
N TRP A 384 9.73 14.38 17.14
CA TRP A 384 9.55 15.71 16.57
C TRP A 384 10.11 16.85 17.46
N GLN A 385 10.20 16.64 18.77
CA GLN A 385 10.71 17.60 19.76
C GLN A 385 12.23 17.55 19.92
N THR A 386 12.90 16.54 19.36
CA THR A 386 14.35 16.41 19.40
C THR A 386 15.01 17.37 18.40
N ASP A 387 16.29 17.70 18.58
CA ASP A 387 17.00 18.58 17.65
C ASP A 387 17.09 17.97 16.23
N ARG A 388 17.29 16.64 16.15
CA ARG A 388 17.23 15.90 14.88
C ARG A 388 15.84 15.98 14.24
N GLY A 389 14.78 15.81 15.04
CA GLY A 389 13.40 15.97 14.60
C GLY A 389 13.09 17.38 14.08
N ARG A 390 13.52 18.40 14.83
CA ARG A 390 13.34 19.81 14.47
C ARG A 390 14.05 20.15 13.16
N VAL A 391 15.32 19.75 12.99
CA VAL A 391 16.08 19.99 11.76
C VAL A 391 15.42 19.26 10.58
N LEU A 392 14.98 18.02 10.77
CA LEU A 392 14.25 17.27 9.74
C LEU A 392 12.95 17.99 9.31
N LEU A 393 12.16 18.49 10.27
CA LEU A 393 10.90 19.19 10.01
C LEU A 393 11.09 20.55 9.34
N LEU A 394 12.15 21.28 9.70
CA LEU A 394 12.45 22.59 9.12
C LEU A 394 13.08 22.50 7.72
N TYR A 395 14.01 21.56 7.53
CA TYR A 395 14.91 21.58 6.38
C TYR A 395 14.76 20.36 5.46
N GLY A 396 13.95 19.38 5.82
CA GLY A 396 13.75 18.16 5.03
C GLY A 396 14.75 17.07 5.38
N ARG A 397 14.72 15.97 4.61
CA ARG A 397 15.65 14.85 4.78
C ARG A 397 17.06 15.28 4.32
N PRO A 398 18.12 14.94 5.08
CA PRO A 398 19.49 15.21 4.64
C PRO A 398 19.82 14.42 3.38
N SER A 399 20.72 14.97 2.57
CA SER A 399 21.30 14.31 1.38
C SER A 399 22.14 13.11 1.79
N GLU A 400 22.88 13.22 2.89
CA GLU A 400 23.76 12.18 3.42
C GLU A 400 23.83 12.26 4.95
N ILE A 401 23.99 11.11 5.61
CA ILE A 401 24.19 11.01 7.06
C ILE A 401 25.44 10.17 7.33
N GLU A 402 26.45 10.79 7.93
CA GLU A 402 27.65 10.14 8.45
C GLU A 402 27.48 9.86 9.95
N ARG A 403 27.77 8.63 10.39
CA ARG A 403 27.50 8.19 11.77
C ARG A 403 28.77 7.68 12.45
N HIS A 404 29.05 8.21 13.63
CA HIS A 404 30.19 7.83 14.44
C HIS A 404 29.71 7.34 15.82
N ILE A 405 29.20 6.10 15.87
CA ILE A 405 28.52 5.52 17.05
C ILE A 405 29.45 4.59 17.86
N MET A 406 30.52 4.05 17.25
CA MET A 406 31.30 2.92 17.78
C MET A 406 32.77 3.24 18.11
N ARG A 407 33.09 4.48 18.50
CA ARG A 407 34.46 4.87 18.88
C ARG A 407 34.59 4.93 20.40
N VAL A 408 35.51 4.14 20.96
CA VAL A 408 35.74 4.02 22.41
C VAL A 408 36.18 5.35 23.04
N ASP A 409 36.80 6.19 22.22
CA ASP A 409 37.43 7.45 22.56
C ASP A 409 36.58 8.68 22.21
N LEU A 410 35.38 8.55 21.64
CA LEU A 410 34.51 9.68 21.29
C LEU A 410 33.08 9.47 21.79
N LYS A 411 32.42 10.58 22.13
CA LYS A 411 30.95 10.63 22.31
C LYS A 411 30.28 10.35 20.96
N PRO A 412 29.18 9.57 20.91
CA PRO A 412 28.48 9.29 19.66
C PRO A 412 28.01 10.58 18.98
N TYR A 413 28.29 10.73 17.69
CA TYR A 413 27.81 11.87 16.89
C TYR A 413 27.44 11.48 15.46
N GLU A 414 26.62 12.31 14.83
CA GLU A 414 26.20 12.20 13.43
C GLU A 414 26.43 13.53 12.72
N ILE A 415 26.82 13.47 11.45
CA ILE A 415 26.90 14.63 10.56
C ILE A 415 25.89 14.45 9.44
N TRP A 416 25.01 15.42 9.28
CA TRP A 416 23.96 15.44 8.26
C TRP A 416 24.30 16.48 7.21
N TYR A 417 24.46 16.07 5.96
CA TYR A 417 24.80 16.95 4.85
C TYR A 417 23.54 17.32 4.06
N TYR A 418 23.43 18.58 3.67
CA TYR A 418 22.35 19.13 2.84
C TYR A 418 22.95 19.90 1.67
N ASN A 419 22.90 19.30 0.48
CA ASN A 419 23.50 19.90 -0.72
C ASN A 419 22.67 21.07 -1.28
N ASP A 420 21.37 21.07 -1.00
CA ASP A 420 20.41 22.05 -1.56
C ASP A 420 20.25 23.32 -0.70
N LEU A 421 20.85 23.35 0.50
CA LEU A 421 20.81 24.51 1.40
C LEU A 421 22.10 25.31 1.26
N GLU A 422 21.98 26.60 0.94
CA GLU A 422 23.12 27.55 0.86
C GLU A 422 24.32 27.07 0.02
N GLY A 423 24.09 26.17 -0.96
CA GLY A 423 25.14 25.61 -1.80
C GLY A 423 25.94 24.46 -1.17
N GLY A 424 25.47 23.92 -0.04
CA GLY A 424 26.08 22.81 0.69
C GLY A 424 26.36 23.18 2.15
N VAL A 425 25.57 22.65 3.07
CA VAL A 425 25.77 22.81 4.53
C VAL A 425 25.73 21.48 5.24
N TYR A 426 26.20 21.46 6.48
CA TYR A 426 26.08 20.30 7.35
C TYR A 426 25.66 20.67 8.77
N PHE A 427 25.10 19.68 9.45
CA PHE A 427 24.64 19.75 10.84
C PHE A 427 25.29 18.62 11.61
N VAL A 428 25.80 18.91 12.79
CA VAL A 428 26.46 17.94 13.66
C VAL A 428 25.63 17.75 14.91
N PHE A 429 25.24 16.52 15.16
CA PHE A 429 24.49 16.13 16.33
C PHE A 429 25.31 15.21 17.21
N ALA A 430 25.29 15.38 18.53
CA ALA A 430 26.04 14.53 19.44
C ALA A 430 25.22 14.14 20.67
N ASP A 431 25.39 12.89 21.13
CA ASP A 431 24.89 12.42 22.42
C ASP A 431 25.97 12.63 23.49
N LEU A 432 25.96 13.82 24.09
CA LEU A 432 26.96 14.21 25.09
C LEU A 432 26.75 13.48 26.43
N GLU A 433 25.50 13.20 26.77
CA GLU A 433 25.12 12.60 28.05
C GLU A 433 25.12 11.06 28.02
N GLY A 434 25.06 10.44 26.84
CA GLY A 434 25.08 8.98 26.68
C GLY A 434 23.71 8.32 26.88
N PHE A 435 22.61 9.08 26.79
CA PHE A 435 21.24 8.59 26.96
C PHE A 435 20.47 8.45 25.65
N GLY A 436 21.16 8.55 24.50
CA GLY A 436 20.57 8.51 23.17
C GLY A 436 19.92 9.81 22.72
N GLU A 437 20.11 10.91 23.45
CA GLU A 437 19.59 12.24 23.10
C GLU A 437 20.64 13.05 22.33
N PHE A 438 20.56 13.00 21.01
CA PHE A 438 21.44 13.73 20.12
C PHE A 438 21.02 15.20 20.00
N GLN A 439 21.86 16.09 20.51
CA GLN A 439 21.65 17.54 20.48
C GLN A 439 22.40 18.16 19.30
N LEU A 440 21.84 19.22 18.70
CA LEU A 440 22.52 19.97 17.63
C LEU A 440 23.70 20.75 18.23
N LEU A 441 24.90 20.29 17.90
CA LEU A 441 26.14 20.83 18.43
C LEU A 441 26.73 21.93 17.55
N HIS A 442 26.64 21.75 16.22
CA HIS A 442 27.19 22.68 15.24
C HIS A 442 26.42 22.61 13.92
N SER A 443 26.35 23.72 13.19
CA SER A 443 25.93 23.78 11.81
C SER A 443 26.73 24.83 11.03
N THR A 444 26.92 24.59 9.73
CA THR A 444 27.38 25.61 8.78
C THR A 444 26.24 26.40 8.15
N TYR A 445 24.99 26.04 8.42
CA TYR A 445 23.82 26.80 7.97
C TYR A 445 23.70 28.13 8.73
N SER A 446 23.57 29.24 8.00
CA SER A 446 23.67 30.60 8.56
C SER A 446 22.65 30.92 9.67
N LYS A 447 21.52 30.20 9.72
CA LYS A 447 20.41 30.45 10.67
C LYS A 447 20.44 29.54 11.90
N GLU A 448 21.49 28.74 12.07
CA GLU A 448 21.61 27.74 13.12
C GLU A 448 22.86 27.97 13.97
N ILE A 449 22.99 27.20 15.04
CA ILE A 449 24.12 27.34 15.96
C ILE A 449 25.44 26.99 15.26
N HIS A 450 26.41 27.92 15.30
CA HIS A 450 27.73 27.72 14.71
C HIS A 450 28.81 27.58 15.79
N GLN A 451 29.24 26.34 16.07
CA GLN A 451 30.32 26.04 17.02
C GLN A 451 31.51 25.36 16.34
N PRO A 452 32.48 26.09 15.78
CA PRO A 452 33.52 25.49 14.93
C PRO A 452 34.44 24.51 15.68
N ASN A 453 34.54 24.63 17.01
CA ASN A 453 35.33 23.77 17.88
C ASN A 453 34.57 22.54 18.42
N TRP A 454 33.44 22.16 17.81
CA TRP A 454 32.59 21.05 18.28
C TRP A 454 33.32 19.71 18.42
N LYS A 455 34.37 19.47 17.63
CA LYS A 455 35.18 18.24 17.71
C LYS A 455 35.79 18.03 19.11
N SER A 456 36.15 19.12 19.79
CA SER A 456 36.67 19.07 21.16
C SER A 456 35.61 18.67 22.20
N LEU A 457 34.32 18.88 21.88
CA LEU A 457 33.21 18.56 22.78
C LEU A 457 32.81 17.09 22.71
N VAL A 458 33.13 16.41 21.61
CA VAL A 458 32.89 14.96 21.44
C VAL A 458 34.10 14.11 21.80
N SER A 459 35.28 14.71 22.05
CA SER A 459 36.46 14.00 22.54
C SER A 459 36.65 14.23 24.05
N PRO A 460 36.49 13.20 24.90
CA PRO A 460 36.61 13.32 26.35
C PRO A 460 38.05 13.44 26.88
N LEU A 461 39.08 13.39 26.01
CA LEU A 461 40.49 13.43 26.43
C LEU A 461 41.28 14.51 25.68
N LYS A 462 41.63 15.60 26.38
CA LYS A 462 42.88 16.30 26.05
C LYS A 462 44.04 15.39 26.45
N ARG A 463 44.65 14.69 25.49
CA ARG A 463 46.03 14.25 25.65
C ARG A 463 46.92 15.44 25.33
N ASP A 464 47.60 15.97 26.34
CA ASP A 464 48.64 16.96 26.14
C ASP A 464 49.70 16.37 25.19
N GLY A 465 49.82 16.94 23.98
CA GLY A 465 51.01 16.78 23.14
C GLY A 465 50.91 15.95 21.84
N GLU A 466 49.73 15.53 21.37
CA GLU A 466 49.62 14.91 20.03
C GLU A 466 48.93 15.89 19.04
N GLU A 467 49.59 16.18 17.92
CA GLU A 467 49.12 17.06 16.85
C GLU A 467 47.74 16.62 16.32
N GLU A 468 46.83 17.57 16.14
CA GLU A 468 45.40 17.39 15.80
C GLU A 468 45.12 16.68 14.46
N ASP A 469 46.14 16.34 13.67
CA ASP A 469 46.01 16.03 12.24
C ASP A 469 45.81 14.55 11.89
N GLU A 470 46.06 13.59 12.80
CA GLU A 470 46.05 12.17 12.41
C GLU A 470 44.72 11.41 12.64
N LEU A 471 43.78 11.94 13.42
CA LEU A 471 42.53 11.21 13.77
C LEU A 471 41.35 11.43 12.81
N PHE A 472 41.48 12.34 11.84
CA PHE A 472 40.42 12.76 10.91
C PHE A 472 40.93 12.91 9.47
N ILE A 473 41.61 11.89 8.93
CA ILE A 473 42.06 11.90 7.53
C ILE A 473 40.95 11.36 6.61
N ASN A 474 40.27 12.31 5.94
CA ASN A 474 39.79 12.32 4.54
C ASN A 474 38.39 12.96 4.42
N PHE A 475 38.36 14.25 4.09
CA PHE A 475 37.23 14.88 3.40
C PHE A 475 37.68 15.25 1.98
N PRO A 476 36.94 14.88 0.92
CA PRO A 476 37.17 15.48 -0.39
C PRO A 476 36.74 16.95 -0.35
N ARG A 477 37.57 17.82 -0.94
CA ARG A 477 37.30 19.26 -1.13
C ARG A 477 36.15 19.52 -2.08
#